data_AF-C8X6R1-F1
#
_entry.id   AF-C8X6R1-F1
#
_cell.length_a   1.000
_cell.length_b   1.000
_cell.length_c   1.000
_cell.angle_alpha   90.00
_cell.angle_beta   90.00
_cell.angle_gamma   90.00
#
_symmetry.space_group_name_H-M   'P 1'
#
loop_
_entity.id
_entity.type
_entity.pdbx_description
1 polymer ?
#
loop_
_entity_poly.entity_id
_entity_poly.type
_entity_poly.pdbx_seq_one_letter_code
_entity_poly.pdbx_strand_id
1 'polypeptide(L)'
;MVATGPSAATAMLSAATTGLVLIGTTWPAPVADVLTVAGIEPDRTLGEGMGSAGSLQAAGPAPEMAGVDLLARVDPVTLTATGTLAVRSPAFPLLHSIGDSGRVVAAGSDDGNRRVVVLAIQPGSGPSADELLFNAVTYAAGRASTARSATRSAATSRTADHPAWQRLKAAVGDLQAVQATDGAIPDALAHDAARAAVGVITDAVVELAPRFPHDADYLAALVKDLTRWQDSSFAVPDFLDSLVAFHPERDRTDGREHLVLFPMYTQNGSPDRHLEAVLVQVIWPDFIADLQAGDYSNQLYVPIRFLDFTAGYDTNSAVLFPETVAMREVPKFTWGAIFADREAARFRRVVTAAAEITSLAMPPDAARLLVDQQLTEQTFVMWDLIHDRTHMHGDLPFDPFMIKQRMPYFLYSLEELRCDLTAFRESVALEQQGVPHARLVQYAILFDRIFRFPITGSRVRNYDGLGGQLLFAWLHQHDVLHWTDNRLSIEWDRVAEQVLDLGRQIEDLYWRSIDRPKVNHWLAAYRLVSATLEPHPASVWARGADGLALDGPPKGLTDAVLPDEFPLSMFYEALSRKLAPVIASTKGITG
;
A
#
# COMPACT_ATOMS: atom_id res chain seq x y z
N MET A 1 19.93 13.96 23.43
CA MET A 1 18.54 14.44 23.32
C MET A 1 17.63 13.31 23.81
N VAL A 2 17.11 13.42 25.04
CA VAL A 2 16.20 12.41 25.60
C VAL A 2 14.79 12.80 25.17
N ALA A 3 14.17 12.03 24.28
CA ALA A 3 12.77 12.21 23.95
C ALA A 3 11.91 11.60 25.07
N THR A 4 11.57 12.41 26.09
CA THR A 4 10.54 12.06 27.08
C THR A 4 9.19 12.60 26.62
N GLY A 5 8.38 11.77 25.98
CA GLY A 5 6.93 11.90 25.92
C GLY A 5 6.27 10.88 26.86
N PRO A 6 5.18 11.23 27.56
CA PRO A 6 4.69 10.43 28.69
C PRO A 6 4.02 9.13 28.20
N SER A 7 4.51 8.00 28.70
CA SER A 7 3.99 6.63 28.49
C SER A 7 4.17 6.01 27.08
N ALA A 8 5.20 6.37 26.33
CA ALA A 8 5.62 5.61 25.13
C ALA A 8 6.38 4.32 25.51
N ALA A 9 6.44 3.34 24.61
CA ALA A 9 7.45 2.27 24.73
C ALA A 9 8.82 2.90 24.42
N THR A 10 9.49 3.37 25.46
CA THR A 10 10.63 4.28 25.31
C THR A 10 11.88 3.49 24.92
N ALA A 11 12.45 3.74 23.74
CA ALA A 11 13.84 3.38 23.49
C ALA A 11 14.72 4.26 24.39
N MET A 12 15.57 3.64 25.21
CA MET A 12 16.51 4.39 26.05
C MET A 12 17.78 4.65 25.25
N LEU A 13 18.15 5.93 25.12
CA LEU A 13 19.44 6.36 24.60
C LEU A 13 20.34 6.73 25.78
N SER A 14 21.41 5.97 26.00
CA SER A 14 22.42 6.32 27.01
C SER A 14 23.76 6.49 26.33
N ALA A 15 24.34 7.69 26.47
CA ALA A 15 25.74 7.93 26.15
C ALA A 15 26.57 7.59 27.39
N ALA A 16 27.32 6.49 27.33
CA ALA A 16 28.40 6.31 28.30
C ALA A 16 29.48 7.37 28.02
N THR A 17 30.29 7.74 29.02
CA THR A 17 31.39 8.71 28.95
C THR A 17 32.53 8.33 27.98
N THR A 18 32.29 7.36 27.07
CA THR A 18 33.26 6.67 26.22
C THR A 18 32.84 6.60 24.74
N GLY A 19 31.93 7.46 24.28
CA GLY A 19 31.54 7.53 22.86
C GLY A 19 30.68 6.35 22.36
N LEU A 20 30.00 5.63 23.25
CA LEU A 20 29.10 4.52 22.95
C LEU A 20 27.64 4.97 23.01
N VAL A 21 26.83 4.50 22.05
CA VAL A 21 25.37 4.66 22.04
C VAL A 21 24.71 3.30 22.26
N LEU A 22 24.02 3.15 23.39
CA LEU A 22 23.16 2.00 23.67
C LEU A 22 21.71 2.35 23.33
N ILE A 23 21.04 1.47 22.59
CA ILE A 23 19.64 1.59 22.17
C ILE A 23 18.92 0.28 22.51
N GLY A 24 17.83 0.35 23.25
CA GLY A 24 17.02 -0.83 23.60
C GLY A 24 15.69 -0.44 24.24
N THR A 25 14.79 -1.42 24.38
CA THR A 25 13.53 -1.25 25.13
C THR A 25 13.81 -1.01 26.62
N THR A 26 12.95 -0.25 27.31
CA THR A 26 13.10 0.11 28.74
C THR A 26 13.54 -1.06 29.62
N TRP A 27 14.64 -0.87 30.35
CA TRP A 27 15.22 -1.86 31.24
C TRP A 27 15.32 -1.31 32.67
N PRO A 28 14.69 -1.92 33.68
CA PRO A 28 14.74 -1.45 35.07
C PRO A 28 16.04 -1.89 35.78
N ALA A 29 17.20 -1.77 35.13
CA ALA A 29 18.50 -2.23 35.63
C ALA A 29 19.65 -1.40 35.03
N PRO A 30 20.85 -1.45 35.65
CA PRO A 30 22.04 -0.79 35.14
C PRO A 30 22.39 -1.20 33.70
N VAL A 31 22.92 -0.25 32.93
CA VAL A 31 23.40 -0.45 31.54
C VAL A 31 24.36 -1.64 31.40
N ALA A 32 25.22 -1.88 32.40
CA ALA A 32 26.16 -3.00 32.40
C ALA A 32 25.46 -4.37 32.38
N ASP A 33 24.32 -4.50 33.05
CA ASP A 33 23.55 -5.74 33.08
C ASP A 33 22.85 -5.97 31.74
N VAL A 34 22.35 -4.90 31.11
CA VAL A 34 21.76 -4.93 29.76
C VAL A 34 22.78 -5.47 28.76
N LEU A 35 23.97 -4.89 28.75
CA LEU A 35 25.08 -5.27 27.87
C LEU A 35 25.52 -6.73 28.10
N THR A 36 25.62 -7.14 29.37
CA THR A 36 26.01 -8.50 29.74
C THR A 36 25.02 -9.55 29.22
N VAL A 37 23.71 -9.29 29.37
CA VAL A 37 22.64 -10.18 28.90
C VAL A 37 22.52 -10.17 27.38
N ALA A 38 22.70 -8.99 26.75
CA ALA A 38 22.76 -8.87 25.30
C ALA A 38 23.99 -9.57 24.69
N GLY A 39 25.00 -9.96 25.49
CA GLY A 39 26.22 -10.56 24.98
C GLY A 39 27.14 -9.56 24.28
N ILE A 40 27.08 -8.28 24.66
CA ILE A 40 27.90 -7.21 24.08
C ILE A 40 28.75 -6.61 25.19
N GLU A 41 30.07 -6.65 25.06
CA GLU A 41 31.00 -6.08 26.02
C GLU A 41 31.85 -4.99 25.33
N PRO A 42 31.75 -3.73 25.75
CA PRO A 42 32.60 -2.68 25.20
C PRO A 42 34.05 -2.87 25.65
N ASP A 43 34.98 -2.93 24.70
CA ASP A 43 36.40 -3.00 25.02
C ASP A 43 36.91 -1.60 25.37
N ARG A 44 37.47 -1.44 26.58
CA ARG A 44 37.90 -0.15 27.15
C ARG A 44 39.27 0.31 26.64
N THR A 45 39.96 -0.47 25.81
CA THR A 45 41.33 -0.14 25.35
C THR A 45 41.33 0.76 24.11
N LEU A 46 40.81 1.99 24.20
CA LEU A 46 40.98 2.99 23.13
C LEU A 46 41.31 4.36 23.74
N GLY A 47 42.45 4.42 24.41
CA GLY A 47 43.19 5.66 24.62
C GLY A 47 44.34 5.69 23.60
N GLU A 48 44.36 6.70 22.74
CA GLU A 48 45.52 7.10 21.94
C GLU A 48 46.07 6.02 20.99
N GLY A 49 45.52 5.86 19.78
CA GLY A 49 46.21 5.02 18.79
C GLY A 49 45.50 4.56 17.51
N MET A 50 44.21 4.80 17.29
CA MET A 50 43.66 4.65 15.93
C MET A 50 44.02 5.90 15.11
N GLY A 51 45.23 5.89 14.56
CA GLY A 51 45.63 6.82 13.49
C GLY A 51 44.78 6.54 12.25
N SER A 52 44.12 7.59 11.74
CA SER A 52 43.14 7.57 10.64
C SER A 52 41.99 6.58 10.83
N ALA A 53 40.75 7.07 10.81
CA ALA A 53 39.55 6.25 10.73
C ALA A 53 39.73 5.18 9.64
N GLY A 54 39.94 3.93 10.03
CA GLY A 54 39.84 2.81 9.10
C GLY A 54 38.41 2.81 8.56
N SER A 55 38.26 2.68 7.24
CA SER A 55 36.95 2.51 6.62
C SER A 55 36.19 1.37 7.33
N LEU A 56 34.88 1.50 7.55
CA LEU A 56 34.09 0.42 8.12
C LEU A 56 33.46 -0.41 7.00
N GLN A 57 33.14 -1.66 7.30
CA GLN A 57 32.40 -2.55 6.40
C GLN A 57 31.33 -3.32 7.17
N ALA A 58 30.29 -3.76 6.46
CA ALA A 58 29.28 -4.64 7.02
C ALA A 58 29.91 -5.95 7.52
N ALA A 59 29.49 -6.40 8.69
CA ALA A 59 29.62 -7.80 9.05
C ALA A 59 28.78 -8.60 8.04
N GLY A 60 29.36 -9.64 7.42
CA GLY A 60 28.61 -10.49 6.49
C GLY A 60 27.28 -10.98 7.10
N PRO A 61 26.34 -11.50 6.29
CA PRO A 61 24.99 -11.81 6.74
C PRO A 61 24.99 -12.72 7.97
N ALA A 62 24.57 -12.19 9.12
CA ALA A 62 24.40 -12.98 10.34
C ALA A 62 23.07 -13.76 10.27
N PRO A 63 23.05 -15.07 10.56
CA PRO A 63 21.81 -15.85 10.64
C PRO A 63 20.75 -15.24 11.56
N GLU A 64 21.18 -14.53 12.61
CA GLU A 64 20.36 -13.84 13.61
C GLU A 64 19.75 -12.51 13.10
N MET A 65 20.16 -12.01 11.93
CA MET A 65 19.54 -10.87 11.23
C MET A 65 18.35 -11.28 10.34
N ALA A 66 17.89 -12.54 10.42
CA ALA A 66 16.86 -13.07 9.54
C ALA A 66 15.64 -12.12 9.41
N GLY A 67 15.55 -11.43 8.28
CA GLY A 67 14.42 -10.57 7.91
C GLY A 67 14.57 -9.06 8.14
N VAL A 68 15.62 -8.55 8.80
CA VAL A 68 15.83 -7.09 8.97
C VAL A 68 17.25 -6.66 8.59
N ASP A 69 17.35 -5.61 7.79
CA ASP A 69 18.58 -4.95 7.38
C ASP A 69 18.81 -3.66 8.18
N LEU A 70 19.58 -3.76 9.28
CA LEU A 70 19.94 -2.62 10.11
C LEU A 70 20.87 -1.61 9.42
N LEU A 71 21.48 -1.99 8.29
CA LEU A 71 22.36 -1.13 7.49
C LEU A 71 21.66 -0.59 6.24
N ALA A 72 20.34 -0.75 6.11
CA ALA A 72 19.58 -0.19 5.01
C ALA A 72 19.84 1.33 4.90
N ARG A 73 20.22 1.79 3.70
CA ARG A 73 20.58 3.19 3.38
C ARG A 73 21.81 3.73 4.14
N VAL A 74 22.62 2.87 4.75
CA VAL A 74 23.85 3.25 5.46
C VAL A 74 25.05 2.92 4.58
N ASP A 75 25.89 3.91 4.28
CA ASP A 75 27.24 3.65 3.73
C ASP A 75 28.25 3.51 4.88
N PRO A 76 28.73 2.29 5.19
CA PRO A 76 29.66 2.07 6.28
C PRO A 76 30.98 2.83 6.14
N VAL A 77 31.42 3.12 4.91
CA VAL A 77 32.72 3.77 4.65
C VAL A 77 32.74 5.21 5.19
N THR A 78 31.57 5.83 5.28
CA THR A 78 31.40 7.21 5.78
C THR A 78 31.35 7.31 7.31
N LEU A 79 31.27 6.18 8.02
CA LEU A 79 31.14 6.15 9.47
C LEU A 79 32.50 6.24 10.17
N THR A 80 32.52 6.89 11.34
CA THR A 80 33.72 6.97 12.20
C THR A 80 33.53 6.13 13.45
N ALA A 81 34.39 5.13 13.66
CA ALA A 81 34.39 4.35 14.90
C ALA A 81 34.94 5.15 16.09
N THR A 82 34.32 5.00 17.25
CA THR A 82 34.73 5.60 18.54
C THR A 82 35.19 4.55 19.55
N GLY A 83 34.92 3.27 19.27
CA GLY A 83 35.16 2.16 20.18
C GLY A 83 35.15 0.80 19.47
N THR A 84 35.48 -0.26 20.19
CA THR A 84 35.28 -1.65 19.73
C THR A 84 34.47 -2.45 20.72
N LEU A 85 33.79 -3.49 20.23
CA LEU A 85 32.89 -4.36 20.96
C LEU A 85 33.40 -5.80 20.88
N ALA A 86 33.39 -6.50 22.01
CA ALA A 86 33.40 -7.96 22.03
C ALA A 86 31.95 -8.46 21.96
N VAL A 87 31.69 -9.39 21.04
CA VAL A 87 30.35 -9.91 20.76
C VAL A 87 30.33 -11.41 21.03
N ARG A 88 29.33 -11.85 21.80
CA ARG A 88 29.01 -13.26 22.04
C ARG A 88 27.52 -13.48 21.87
N SER A 89 27.14 -14.70 21.49
CA SER A 89 25.72 -15.10 21.46
C SER A 89 25.00 -14.69 22.75
N PRO A 90 23.80 -14.08 22.68
CA PRO A 90 22.94 -13.97 21.51
C PRO A 90 23.21 -12.77 20.58
N ALA A 91 24.23 -11.94 20.84
CA ALA A 91 24.55 -10.83 19.96
C ALA A 91 25.27 -11.26 18.67
N PHE A 92 25.11 -10.42 17.66
CA PHE A 92 25.70 -10.56 16.34
C PHE A 92 26.37 -9.24 15.92
N PRO A 93 27.50 -9.29 15.20
CA PRO A 93 28.16 -8.10 14.69
C PRO A 93 27.36 -7.47 13.54
N LEU A 94 27.38 -6.14 13.45
CA LEU A 94 26.79 -5.36 12.37
C LEU A 94 27.87 -4.71 11.48
N LEU A 95 28.90 -4.13 12.12
CA LEU A 95 29.98 -3.41 11.44
C LEU A 95 31.33 -3.84 11.99
N HIS A 96 32.33 -3.88 11.10
CA HIS A 96 33.73 -4.10 11.45
C HIS A 96 34.61 -2.97 10.93
N SER A 97 35.74 -2.72 11.60
CA SER A 97 36.83 -1.90 11.07
C SER A 97 37.58 -2.63 9.95
N ILE A 98 37.87 -1.94 8.83
CA ILE A 98 38.80 -2.41 7.80
C ILE A 98 40.24 -2.17 8.29
N GLY A 99 41.05 -3.23 8.36
CA GLY A 99 42.39 -3.20 8.97
C GLY A 99 42.46 -3.93 10.31
N ASP A 100 43.57 -3.75 11.04
CA ASP A 100 44.04 -4.57 12.17
C ASP A 100 42.92 -5.28 12.95
N SER A 101 42.82 -6.60 12.73
CA SER A 101 41.97 -7.60 13.39
C SER A 101 40.46 -7.61 13.13
N GLY A 102 39.90 -6.75 12.27
CA GLY A 102 38.47 -6.85 11.90
C GLY A 102 37.53 -6.73 13.11
N ARG A 103 37.82 -5.79 14.01
CA ARG A 103 37.09 -5.64 15.28
C ARG A 103 35.68 -5.13 15.06
N VAL A 104 34.75 -5.61 15.89
CA VAL A 104 33.34 -5.19 15.82
C VAL A 104 33.21 -3.78 16.39
N VAL A 105 32.46 -2.92 15.70
CA VAL A 105 32.21 -1.52 16.11
C VAL A 105 30.72 -1.20 16.24
N ALA A 106 29.86 -2.08 15.75
CA ALA A 106 28.42 -2.05 16.01
C ALA A 106 27.91 -3.49 16.14
N ALA A 107 26.97 -3.73 17.05
CA ALA A 107 26.39 -5.04 17.30
C ALA A 107 24.91 -4.95 17.65
N GLY A 108 24.15 -5.96 17.23
CA GLY A 108 22.75 -6.16 17.58
C GLY A 108 22.58 -7.39 18.46
N SER A 109 21.45 -7.47 19.17
CA SER A 109 21.01 -8.66 19.91
C SER A 109 19.49 -8.74 19.85
N ASP A 110 18.97 -9.95 19.65
CA ASP A 110 17.55 -10.29 19.84
C ASP A 110 17.46 -11.60 20.63
N ASP A 111 16.86 -11.57 21.82
CA ASP A 111 16.72 -12.74 22.69
C ASP A 111 15.32 -13.39 22.59
N GLY A 112 14.52 -12.98 21.59
CA GLY A 112 13.13 -13.41 21.42
C GLY A 112 12.13 -12.59 22.23
N ASN A 113 12.56 -11.76 23.18
CA ASN A 113 11.70 -10.85 23.95
C ASN A 113 12.12 -9.38 23.82
N ARG A 114 13.40 -9.12 23.55
CA ARG A 114 14.03 -7.80 23.61
C ARG A 114 15.00 -7.64 22.45
N ARG A 115 15.15 -6.39 22.03
CA ARG A 115 16.10 -5.98 21.00
C ARG A 115 17.02 -4.91 21.56
N VAL A 116 18.31 -5.10 21.37
CA VAL A 116 19.36 -4.17 21.79
C VAL A 116 20.28 -3.93 20.61
N VAL A 117 20.66 -2.67 20.41
CA VAL A 117 21.70 -2.27 19.45
C VAL A 117 22.72 -1.41 20.19
N VAL A 118 23.99 -1.72 19.99
CA VAL A 118 25.13 -0.99 20.55
C VAL A 118 25.98 -0.47 19.41
N LEU A 119 26.17 0.84 19.39
CA LEU A 119 26.93 1.54 18.37
C LEU A 119 28.17 2.18 19.02
N ALA A 120 29.35 1.76 18.58
CA ALA A 120 30.64 2.39 18.91
C ALA A 120 31.13 3.23 17.73
N ILE A 121 30.25 4.12 17.27
CA ILE A 121 30.49 5.07 16.18
C ILE A 121 30.12 6.49 16.62
N GLN A 122 30.68 7.49 15.97
CA GLN A 122 30.40 8.90 16.24
C GLN A 122 29.01 9.29 15.72
N PRO A 123 28.03 9.62 16.60
CA PRO A 123 26.68 10.01 16.18
C PRO A 123 26.69 11.39 15.52
N GLY A 124 25.76 11.64 14.59
CA GLY A 124 25.63 12.95 13.94
C GLY A 124 26.84 13.36 13.10
N SER A 125 27.69 12.39 12.72
CA SER A 125 28.87 12.63 11.87
C SER A 125 28.51 12.78 10.39
N GLY A 126 27.28 12.44 10.00
CA GLY A 126 26.76 12.56 8.65
C GLY A 126 25.50 11.72 8.42
N PRO A 127 24.94 11.73 7.20
CA PRO A 127 23.66 11.07 6.88
C PRO A 127 23.62 9.58 7.24
N SER A 128 24.68 8.82 6.95
CA SER A 128 24.77 7.39 7.27
C SER A 128 24.75 7.11 8.78
N ALA A 129 25.31 8.00 9.60
CA ALA A 129 25.29 7.85 11.05
C ALA A 129 23.90 8.13 11.63
N ASP A 130 23.19 9.11 11.07
CA ASP A 130 21.81 9.43 11.44
C ASP A 130 20.84 8.31 11.01
N GLU A 131 21.03 7.76 9.82
CA GLU A 131 20.26 6.64 9.28
C GLU A 131 20.48 5.36 10.09
N LEU A 132 21.73 5.03 10.44
CA LEU A 132 22.03 3.89 11.31
C LEU A 132 21.41 4.05 12.70
N LEU A 133 21.42 5.26 13.25
CA LEU A 133 20.74 5.56 14.51
C LEU A 133 19.23 5.39 14.39
N PHE A 134 18.61 5.88 13.31
CA PHE A 134 17.20 5.70 13.02
C PHE A 134 16.82 4.21 12.90
N ASN A 135 17.59 3.44 12.14
CA ASN A 135 17.41 2.00 11.98
C ASN A 135 17.50 1.27 13.32
N ALA A 136 18.50 1.58 14.12
CA ALA A 136 18.71 0.98 15.44
C ALA A 136 17.56 1.29 16.41
N VAL A 137 17.08 2.54 16.44
CA VAL A 137 15.94 2.95 17.27
C VAL A 137 14.66 2.25 16.83
N THR A 138 14.38 2.25 15.53
CA THR A 138 13.17 1.62 14.96
C THR A 138 13.16 0.11 15.21
N TYR A 139 14.29 -0.55 15.00
CA TYR A 139 14.46 -1.98 15.28
C TYR A 139 14.21 -2.31 16.75
N ALA A 140 14.84 -1.56 17.67
CA ALA A 140 14.69 -1.75 19.11
C ALA A 140 13.25 -1.51 19.57
N ALA A 141 12.56 -0.51 19.02
CA ALA A 141 11.19 -0.18 19.38
C ALA A 141 10.14 -1.14 18.80
N GLY A 142 10.44 -1.85 17.71
CA GLY A 142 9.47 -2.59 16.88
C GLY A 142 8.62 -3.64 17.58
N ARG A 143 9.10 -4.27 18.68
CA ARG A 143 8.32 -5.28 19.43
C ARG A 143 7.28 -4.69 20.39
N ALA A 144 7.39 -3.42 20.77
CA ALA A 144 6.50 -2.80 21.75
C ALA A 144 5.31 -2.04 21.12
N SER A 145 5.33 -1.80 19.80
CA SER A 145 4.23 -1.16 19.07
C SER A 145 3.08 -2.13 18.73
N THR A 146 3.41 -3.40 18.46
CA THR A 146 2.43 -4.46 18.10
C THR A 146 1.40 -4.74 19.20
N ALA A 147 1.80 -4.69 20.47
CA ALA A 147 0.91 -4.91 21.61
C ALA A 147 -0.07 -3.73 21.87
N ARG A 148 0.24 -2.51 21.42
CA ARG A 148 -0.57 -1.30 21.66
C ARG A 148 -1.46 -0.91 20.48
N SER A 149 -1.05 -1.21 19.25
CA SER A 149 -1.90 -1.01 18.05
C SER A 149 -3.19 -1.83 18.18
N ALA A 150 -3.08 -3.07 18.69
CA ALA A 150 -4.22 -3.92 19.05
C ALA A 150 -5.16 -3.31 20.12
N THR A 151 -4.67 -2.40 20.98
CA THR A 151 -5.49 -1.77 22.04
C THR A 151 -6.09 -0.42 21.63
N ARG A 152 -5.54 0.28 20.62
CA ARG A 152 -6.07 1.57 20.13
C ARG A 152 -7.00 1.44 18.93
N SER A 153 -6.89 0.36 18.15
CA SER A 153 -7.81 0.05 17.06
C SER A 153 -9.25 -0.21 17.54
N ALA A 154 -9.44 -0.47 18.83
CA ALA A 154 -10.75 -0.66 19.45
C ALA A 154 -11.34 0.65 19.99
N ALA A 155 -11.34 1.73 19.20
CA ALA A 155 -12.39 2.73 19.35
C ALA A 155 -13.67 2.10 18.77
N THR A 156 -14.31 1.24 19.57
CA THR A 156 -15.41 0.37 19.16
C THR A 156 -16.59 1.21 18.68
N SER A 157 -16.72 1.31 17.35
CA SER A 157 -18.01 1.60 16.74
C SER A 157 -19.03 0.61 17.29
N ARG A 158 -20.10 1.11 17.92
CA ARG A 158 -21.22 0.28 18.36
C ARG A 158 -22.28 0.09 17.27
N THR A 159 -22.00 0.54 16.04
CA THR A 159 -22.96 0.51 14.94
C THR A 159 -23.03 -0.87 14.30
N ALA A 160 -21.90 -1.55 14.13
CA ALA A 160 -21.87 -2.95 13.67
C ALA A 160 -22.53 -3.91 14.67
N ASP A 161 -22.47 -3.63 15.97
CA ASP A 161 -23.16 -4.40 17.01
C ASP A 161 -24.67 -4.07 17.13
N HIS A 162 -25.16 -3.08 16.38
CA HIS A 162 -26.54 -2.64 16.50
C HIS A 162 -27.51 -3.70 15.95
N PRO A 163 -28.58 -4.09 16.67
CA PRO A 163 -29.52 -5.09 16.18
C PRO A 163 -30.16 -4.74 14.83
N ALA A 164 -30.41 -3.45 14.56
CA ALA A 164 -30.93 -3.00 13.26
C ALA A 164 -29.97 -3.31 12.11
N TRP A 165 -28.66 -3.13 12.31
CA TRP A 165 -27.66 -3.46 11.30
C TRP A 165 -27.67 -4.96 10.98
N GLN A 166 -27.70 -5.81 12.01
CA GLN A 166 -27.74 -7.26 11.83
C GLN A 166 -28.99 -7.72 11.05
N ARG A 167 -30.16 -7.11 11.33
CA ARG A 167 -31.39 -7.36 10.56
C ARG A 167 -31.30 -6.86 9.12
N LEU A 168 -30.74 -5.67 8.91
CA LEU A 168 -30.53 -5.08 7.58
C LEU A 168 -29.63 -6.00 6.74
N LYS A 169 -28.46 -6.37 7.26
CA LYS A 169 -27.49 -7.24 6.60
C LYS A 169 -28.09 -8.59 6.21
N ALA A 170 -28.86 -9.21 7.12
CA ALA A 170 -29.56 -10.46 6.82
C ALA A 170 -30.60 -10.30 5.70
N ALA A 171 -31.46 -9.27 5.78
CA ALA A 171 -32.49 -9.02 4.77
C ALA A 171 -31.91 -8.66 3.39
N VAL A 172 -30.76 -7.97 3.35
CA VAL A 172 -30.02 -7.74 2.10
C VAL A 172 -29.55 -9.09 1.52
N GLY A 173 -28.96 -9.96 2.33
CA GLY A 173 -28.57 -11.32 1.89
C GLY A 173 -29.74 -12.14 1.33
N ASP A 174 -30.92 -12.05 1.95
CA ASP A 174 -32.13 -12.71 1.46
C ASP A 174 -32.58 -12.16 0.10
N LEU A 175 -32.48 -10.84 -0.12
CA LEU A 175 -32.77 -10.23 -1.43
C LEU A 175 -31.77 -10.67 -2.51
N GLN A 176 -30.47 -10.67 -2.19
CA GLN A 176 -29.41 -11.05 -3.13
C GLN A 176 -29.64 -12.44 -3.73
N ALA A 177 -30.24 -13.37 -2.98
CA ALA A 177 -30.52 -14.73 -3.44
C ALA A 177 -31.55 -14.81 -4.58
N VAL A 178 -32.36 -13.76 -4.80
CA VAL A 178 -33.41 -13.71 -5.82
C VAL A 178 -33.18 -12.62 -6.88
N GLN A 179 -32.10 -11.84 -6.77
CA GLN A 179 -31.74 -10.82 -7.75
C GLN A 179 -31.11 -11.45 -9.01
N ALA A 180 -31.40 -10.85 -10.16
CA ALA A 180 -30.68 -11.06 -11.41
C ALA A 180 -29.42 -10.19 -11.47
N THR A 181 -28.59 -10.40 -12.49
CA THR A 181 -27.29 -9.71 -12.66
C THR A 181 -27.39 -8.18 -12.76
N ASP A 182 -28.52 -7.65 -13.22
CA ASP A 182 -28.81 -6.22 -13.31
C ASP A 182 -29.47 -5.65 -12.04
N GLY A 183 -29.69 -6.50 -11.03
CA GLY A 183 -30.32 -6.16 -9.76
C GLY A 183 -31.83 -6.32 -9.73
N ALA A 184 -32.51 -6.61 -10.84
CA ALA A 184 -33.96 -6.83 -10.87
C ALA A 184 -34.37 -8.16 -10.19
N ILE A 185 -35.64 -8.30 -9.81
CA ILE A 185 -36.21 -9.58 -9.33
C ILE A 185 -37.29 -10.01 -10.33
N PRO A 186 -36.95 -10.81 -11.37
CA PRO A 186 -37.88 -11.13 -12.44
C PRO A 186 -38.95 -12.15 -12.04
N ASP A 187 -38.68 -13.01 -11.06
CA ASP A 187 -39.64 -14.01 -10.58
C ASP A 187 -40.70 -13.38 -9.68
N ALA A 188 -41.92 -13.26 -10.20
CA ALA A 188 -43.06 -12.73 -9.47
C ALA A 188 -43.41 -13.53 -8.19
N LEU A 189 -43.04 -14.82 -8.12
CA LEU A 189 -43.25 -15.63 -6.91
C LEU A 189 -42.34 -15.18 -5.76
N ALA A 190 -41.21 -14.54 -6.05
CA ALA A 190 -40.29 -14.01 -5.05
C ALA A 190 -40.70 -12.62 -4.52
N HIS A 191 -41.65 -11.93 -5.17
CA HIS A 191 -41.97 -10.53 -4.89
C HIS A 191 -42.54 -10.29 -3.49
N ASP A 192 -43.34 -11.21 -2.94
CA ASP A 192 -43.87 -11.07 -1.58
C ASP A 192 -42.76 -11.14 -0.52
N ALA A 193 -41.83 -12.08 -0.68
CA ALA A 193 -40.67 -12.20 0.19
C ALA A 193 -39.73 -10.99 0.04
N ALA A 194 -39.50 -10.54 -1.19
CA ALA A 194 -38.70 -9.35 -1.47
C ALA A 194 -39.30 -8.08 -0.86
N ARG A 195 -40.63 -7.92 -0.90
CA ARG A 195 -41.34 -6.82 -0.21
C ARG A 195 -41.10 -6.86 1.29
N ALA A 196 -41.21 -8.04 1.91
CA ALA A 196 -40.95 -8.20 3.33
C ALA A 196 -39.50 -7.83 3.68
N ALA A 197 -38.52 -8.27 2.87
CA ALA A 197 -37.11 -7.95 3.08
C ALA A 197 -36.81 -6.44 2.91
N VAL A 198 -37.35 -5.79 1.87
CA VAL A 198 -37.22 -4.32 1.70
C VAL A 198 -37.88 -3.55 2.84
N GLY A 199 -39.00 -4.04 3.39
CA GLY A 199 -39.61 -3.50 4.60
C GLY A 199 -38.66 -3.53 5.80
N VAL A 200 -38.03 -4.69 6.06
CA VAL A 200 -37.03 -4.85 7.14
C VAL A 200 -35.84 -3.92 6.95
N ILE A 201 -35.33 -3.80 5.72
CA ILE A 201 -34.22 -2.91 5.37
C ILE A 201 -34.60 -1.44 5.64
N THR A 202 -35.78 -1.03 5.18
CA THR A 202 -36.29 0.34 5.36
C THR A 202 -36.43 0.69 6.83
N ASP A 203 -37.05 -0.18 7.62
CA ASP A 203 -37.20 0.02 9.07
C ASP A 203 -35.84 0.11 9.77
N ALA A 204 -34.89 -0.73 9.39
CA ALA A 204 -33.54 -0.70 9.94
C ALA A 204 -32.76 0.57 9.56
N VAL A 205 -32.90 1.05 8.32
CA VAL A 205 -32.32 2.34 7.88
C VAL A 205 -32.88 3.49 8.73
N VAL A 206 -34.20 3.53 8.94
CA VAL A 206 -34.85 4.56 9.78
C VAL A 206 -34.39 4.47 11.24
N GLU A 207 -34.25 3.26 11.79
CA GLU A 207 -33.76 3.06 13.17
C GLU A 207 -32.30 3.49 13.34
N LEU A 208 -31.46 3.28 12.32
CA LEU A 208 -30.05 3.65 12.33
C LEU A 208 -29.81 5.14 12.02
N ALA A 209 -30.69 5.79 11.27
CA ALA A 209 -30.51 7.17 10.79
C ALA A 209 -30.11 8.20 11.87
N PRO A 210 -30.61 8.16 13.11
CA PRO A 210 -30.17 9.08 14.17
C PRO A 210 -28.67 9.00 14.51
N ARG A 211 -27.98 7.92 14.14
CA ARG A 211 -26.52 7.78 14.29
C ARG A 211 -25.73 8.50 13.20
N PHE A 212 -26.38 8.85 12.09
CA PHE A 212 -25.76 9.47 10.92
C PHE A 212 -26.42 10.80 10.58
N PRO A 213 -26.44 11.79 11.50
CA PRO A 213 -27.12 13.06 11.26
C PRO A 213 -26.55 13.83 10.05
N HIS A 214 -25.28 13.62 9.71
CA HIS A 214 -24.62 14.18 8.54
C HIS A 214 -25.12 13.61 7.21
N ASP A 215 -25.73 12.42 7.24
CA ASP A 215 -26.24 11.68 6.07
C ASP A 215 -27.78 11.70 5.98
N ALA A 216 -28.46 12.53 6.78
CA ALA A 216 -29.92 12.50 6.93
C ALA A 216 -30.68 12.63 5.58
N ASP A 217 -30.23 13.52 4.70
CA ASP A 217 -30.84 13.72 3.38
C ASP A 217 -30.67 12.49 2.48
N TYR A 218 -29.49 11.86 2.51
CA TYR A 218 -29.22 10.62 1.80
C TYR A 218 -30.07 9.46 2.33
N LEU A 219 -30.13 9.24 3.64
CA LEU A 219 -30.92 8.15 4.21
C LEU A 219 -32.43 8.33 3.95
N ALA A 220 -32.91 9.58 3.94
CA ALA A 220 -34.29 9.88 3.55
C ALA A 220 -34.56 9.63 2.06
N ALA A 221 -33.60 9.91 1.18
CA ALA A 221 -33.69 9.60 -0.26
C ALA A 221 -33.61 8.08 -0.51
N LEU A 222 -32.74 7.38 0.22
CA LEU A 222 -32.56 5.93 0.14
C LEU A 222 -33.86 5.17 0.42
N VAL A 223 -34.58 5.56 1.47
CA VAL A 223 -35.91 4.99 1.78
C VAL A 223 -36.90 5.18 0.63
N LYS A 224 -36.86 6.33 -0.05
CA LYS A 224 -37.75 6.61 -1.20
C LYS A 224 -37.37 5.76 -2.42
N ASP A 225 -36.09 5.57 -2.68
CA ASP A 225 -35.62 4.74 -3.80
C ASP A 225 -35.93 3.26 -3.57
N LEU A 226 -35.75 2.75 -2.34
CA LEU A 226 -36.18 1.41 -1.95
C LEU A 226 -37.70 1.21 -2.16
N THR A 227 -38.50 2.18 -1.73
CA THR A 227 -39.97 2.13 -1.89
C THR A 227 -40.35 2.14 -3.38
N ARG A 228 -39.71 3.00 -4.19
CA ARG A 228 -39.96 3.07 -5.64
C ARG A 228 -39.60 1.77 -6.35
N TRP A 229 -38.47 1.16 -5.98
CA TRP A 229 -38.04 -0.12 -6.53
C TRP A 229 -39.07 -1.22 -6.22
N GLN A 230 -39.57 -1.25 -4.98
CA GLN A 230 -40.64 -2.14 -4.57
C GLN A 230 -41.94 -1.91 -5.37
N ASP A 231 -42.36 -0.65 -5.52
CA ASP A 231 -43.60 -0.27 -6.23
C ASP A 231 -43.52 -0.57 -7.73
N SER A 232 -42.30 -0.57 -8.29
CA SER A 232 -42.04 -1.00 -9.67
C SER A 232 -42.12 -2.51 -9.90
N SER A 233 -42.50 -3.29 -8.87
CA SER A 233 -42.42 -4.76 -8.88
C SER A 233 -41.00 -5.26 -9.13
N PHE A 234 -40.01 -4.61 -8.50
CA PHE A 234 -38.60 -4.96 -8.56
C PHE A 234 -38.02 -5.01 -9.99
N ALA A 235 -38.34 -4.01 -10.80
CA ALA A 235 -37.67 -3.78 -12.08
C ALA A 235 -36.16 -3.50 -11.87
N VAL A 236 -35.42 -3.18 -12.94
CA VAL A 236 -34.02 -2.76 -12.81
C VAL A 236 -33.94 -1.55 -11.86
N PRO A 237 -33.13 -1.60 -10.79
CA PRO A 237 -33.11 -0.56 -9.76
C PRO A 237 -32.56 0.77 -10.28
N ASP A 238 -33.12 1.87 -9.76
CA ASP A 238 -32.65 3.24 -9.97
C ASP A 238 -32.53 3.94 -8.62
N PHE A 239 -31.29 4.13 -8.16
CA PHE A 239 -30.95 4.76 -6.88
C PHE A 239 -30.26 6.12 -7.08
N LEU A 240 -30.53 6.80 -8.20
CA LEU A 240 -29.87 8.07 -8.51
C LEU A 240 -30.14 9.16 -7.45
N ASP A 241 -31.34 9.20 -6.87
CA ASP A 241 -31.73 10.28 -5.97
C ASP A 241 -30.98 10.16 -4.64
N SER A 242 -30.85 8.95 -4.10
CA SER A 242 -30.01 8.65 -2.95
C SER A 242 -28.52 8.80 -3.24
N LEU A 243 -28.05 8.37 -4.43
CA LEU A 243 -26.65 8.52 -4.83
C LEU A 243 -26.21 9.99 -4.87
N VAL A 244 -27.03 10.87 -5.44
CA VAL A 244 -26.75 12.31 -5.54
C VAL A 244 -26.84 12.99 -4.18
N ALA A 245 -27.61 12.46 -3.23
CA ALA A 245 -27.71 12.99 -1.87
C ALA A 245 -26.54 12.55 -0.96
N PHE A 246 -25.82 11.47 -1.32
CA PHE A 246 -24.72 10.95 -0.53
C PHE A 246 -23.43 11.71 -0.80
N HIS A 247 -22.96 12.44 0.22
CA HIS A 247 -21.82 13.36 0.12
C HIS A 247 -20.74 13.15 1.20
N PRO A 248 -20.11 11.96 1.25
CA PRO A 248 -19.07 11.67 2.24
C PRO A 248 -17.84 12.58 2.10
N GLU A 249 -17.59 13.15 0.91
CA GLU A 249 -16.46 14.05 0.66
C GLU A 249 -16.53 15.36 1.46
N ARG A 250 -17.74 15.76 1.90
CA ARG A 250 -17.97 17.04 2.58
C ARG A 250 -17.61 17.01 4.06
N ASP A 251 -17.58 15.84 4.68
CA ASP A 251 -17.32 15.67 6.12
C ASP A 251 -16.36 14.50 6.36
N ARG A 252 -15.11 14.68 5.90
CA ARG A 252 -14.01 13.74 6.10
C ARG A 252 -13.42 13.83 7.51
N THR A 253 -14.25 13.80 8.54
CA THR A 253 -13.75 13.79 9.92
C THR A 253 -13.21 12.40 10.26
N ASP A 254 -12.02 12.30 10.88
CA ASP A 254 -11.46 11.01 11.29
C ASP A 254 -12.44 10.25 12.20
N GLY A 255 -12.69 8.98 11.90
CA GLY A 255 -13.64 8.16 12.65
C GLY A 255 -15.11 8.38 12.29
N ARG A 256 -15.44 9.25 11.33
CA ARG A 256 -16.81 9.44 10.83
C ARG A 256 -17.35 8.14 10.24
N GLU A 257 -18.51 7.70 10.71
CA GLU A 257 -19.16 6.49 10.19
C GLU A 257 -20.22 6.83 9.13
N HIS A 258 -20.41 5.94 8.15
CA HIS A 258 -21.49 6.01 7.16
C HIS A 258 -22.15 4.64 6.97
N LEU A 259 -23.46 4.64 6.70
CA LEU A 259 -24.22 3.48 6.23
C LEU A 259 -24.41 3.58 4.72
N VAL A 260 -23.66 2.78 3.95
CA VAL A 260 -23.75 2.76 2.49
C VAL A 260 -24.66 1.61 2.07
N LEU A 261 -25.71 1.89 1.29
CA LEU A 261 -26.63 0.88 0.77
C LEU A 261 -27.02 1.22 -0.68
N PHE A 262 -26.56 0.41 -1.62
CA PHE A 262 -26.86 0.60 -3.05
C PHE A 262 -26.91 -0.72 -3.81
N PRO A 263 -27.75 -0.83 -4.85
CA PRO A 263 -27.58 -1.85 -5.89
C PRO A 263 -26.35 -1.51 -6.72
N MET A 264 -25.29 -2.28 -6.58
CA MET A 264 -23.98 -1.99 -7.17
C MET A 264 -23.18 -3.25 -7.49
N TYR A 265 -22.30 -3.18 -8.47
CA TYR A 265 -21.27 -4.20 -8.65
C TYR A 265 -20.02 -3.82 -7.83
N THR A 266 -19.17 -4.81 -7.50
CA THR A 266 -17.92 -4.58 -6.76
C THR A 266 -16.70 -4.79 -7.66
N GLN A 267 -15.83 -3.80 -7.77
CA GLN A 267 -14.62 -3.90 -8.60
C GLN A 267 -13.69 -4.99 -8.03
N ASN A 268 -13.12 -5.85 -8.87
CA ASN A 268 -12.37 -7.04 -8.42
C ASN A 268 -13.19 -8.00 -7.51
N GLY A 269 -14.51 -7.92 -7.57
CA GLY A 269 -15.48 -8.74 -6.85
C GLY A 269 -16.59 -9.26 -7.75
N SER A 270 -17.83 -9.01 -7.39
CA SER A 270 -19.00 -9.43 -8.16
C SER A 270 -19.30 -8.44 -9.29
N PRO A 271 -19.51 -8.91 -10.54
CA PRO A 271 -19.95 -8.05 -11.64
C PRO A 271 -21.46 -7.76 -11.58
N ASP A 272 -22.20 -8.43 -10.71
CA ASP A 272 -23.66 -8.33 -10.60
C ASP A 272 -24.06 -7.13 -9.74
N ARG A 273 -25.07 -6.37 -10.16
CA ARG A 273 -25.56 -5.17 -9.47
C ARG A 273 -26.55 -5.50 -8.35
N HIS A 274 -26.13 -6.37 -7.46
CA HIS A 274 -26.93 -6.73 -6.30
C HIS A 274 -26.99 -5.61 -5.27
N LEU A 275 -28.04 -5.61 -4.43
CA LEU A 275 -28.13 -4.68 -3.31
C LEU A 275 -27.04 -5.04 -2.30
N GLU A 276 -26.14 -4.11 -1.99
CA GLU A 276 -25.05 -4.31 -1.04
C GLU A 276 -25.14 -3.28 0.09
N ALA A 277 -24.83 -3.69 1.32
CA ALA A 277 -24.76 -2.85 2.50
C ALA A 277 -23.35 -2.87 3.09
N VAL A 278 -22.80 -1.69 3.36
CA VAL A 278 -21.46 -1.52 3.93
C VAL A 278 -21.51 -0.48 5.04
N LEU A 279 -21.06 -0.84 6.23
CA LEU A 279 -20.72 0.13 7.27
C LEU A 279 -19.26 0.50 7.11
N VAL A 280 -18.99 1.79 6.98
CA VAL A 280 -17.64 2.30 6.74
C VAL A 280 -17.29 3.37 7.75
N GLN A 281 -16.01 3.53 8.02
CA GLN A 281 -15.47 4.61 8.85
C GLN A 281 -14.36 5.35 8.10
N VAL A 282 -14.41 6.68 8.10
CA VAL A 282 -13.41 7.55 7.46
C VAL A 282 -12.08 7.50 8.22
N ILE A 283 -10.97 7.48 7.49
CA ILE A 283 -9.59 7.58 8.01
C ILE A 283 -8.99 8.93 7.60
N TRP A 284 -9.02 9.92 8.48
CA TRP A 284 -8.62 11.30 8.15
C TRP A 284 -7.77 11.97 9.25
N PRO A 285 -6.60 11.41 9.60
CA PRO A 285 -5.73 11.98 10.62
C PRO A 285 -5.23 13.38 10.22
N ASP A 286 -4.88 14.20 11.22
CA ASP A 286 -4.52 15.62 11.03
C ASP A 286 -3.48 15.86 9.93
N PHE A 287 -2.44 15.02 9.84
CA PHE A 287 -1.39 15.20 8.81
C PHE A 287 -1.92 15.01 7.38
N ILE A 288 -2.97 14.20 7.17
CA ILE A 288 -3.64 14.06 5.87
C ILE A 288 -4.49 15.30 5.58
N ALA A 289 -5.15 15.85 6.60
CA ALA A 289 -5.87 17.12 6.46
C ALA A 289 -4.92 18.26 6.07
N ASP A 290 -3.73 18.32 6.66
CA ASP A 290 -2.70 19.31 6.33
C ASP A 290 -2.19 19.16 4.89
N LEU A 291 -1.89 17.94 4.45
CA LEU A 291 -1.48 17.67 3.05
C LEU A 291 -2.58 18.06 2.06
N GLN A 292 -3.84 17.68 2.34
CA GLN A 292 -5.01 18.02 1.53
C GLN A 292 -5.23 19.54 1.42
N ALA A 293 -4.96 20.29 2.48
CA ALA A 293 -5.11 21.74 2.50
C ALA A 293 -4.03 22.47 1.69
N GLY A 294 -2.90 21.81 1.43
CA GLY A 294 -1.79 22.32 0.63
C GLY A 294 -1.79 21.81 -0.81
N ASP A 295 -0.61 21.46 -1.31
CA ASP A 295 -0.37 21.12 -2.71
C ASP A 295 -1.02 19.79 -3.15
N TYR A 296 -1.42 18.96 -2.18
CA TYR A 296 -1.99 17.62 -2.41
C TYR A 296 -3.51 17.59 -2.35
N SER A 297 -4.17 18.72 -2.62
CA SER A 297 -5.63 18.79 -2.63
C SER A 297 -6.28 17.80 -3.60
N ASN A 298 -7.10 16.90 -3.06
CA ASN A 298 -8.01 16.02 -3.79
C ASN A 298 -9.41 16.07 -3.16
N GLN A 299 -10.34 16.81 -3.78
CA GLN A 299 -11.66 17.06 -3.19
C GLN A 299 -12.60 15.84 -3.26
N LEU A 300 -12.33 14.88 -4.14
CA LEU A 300 -13.21 13.72 -4.36
C LEU A 300 -12.80 12.53 -3.47
N TYR A 301 -11.55 12.48 -3.02
CA TYR A 301 -11.01 11.33 -2.32
C TYR A 301 -11.54 11.19 -0.87
N VAL A 302 -12.04 9.99 -0.56
CA VAL A 302 -12.53 9.59 0.76
C VAL A 302 -11.87 8.27 1.23
N PRO A 303 -10.82 8.32 2.05
CA PRO A 303 -10.23 7.12 2.66
C PRO A 303 -11.15 6.53 3.72
N ILE A 304 -11.42 5.23 3.62
CA ILE A 304 -12.33 4.53 4.51
C ILE A 304 -11.74 3.20 4.99
N ARG A 305 -12.31 2.68 6.08
CA ARG A 305 -12.17 1.29 6.53
C ARG A 305 -13.51 0.61 6.66
N PHE A 306 -13.54 -0.72 6.56
CA PHE A 306 -14.72 -1.51 6.87
C PHE A 306 -15.00 -1.52 8.38
N LEU A 307 -16.29 -1.42 8.74
CA LEU A 307 -16.80 -1.79 10.07
C LEU A 307 -17.55 -3.12 10.01
N ASP A 308 -18.40 -3.30 8.99
CA ASP A 308 -19.00 -4.57 8.59
C ASP A 308 -19.57 -4.44 7.16
N PHE A 309 -19.84 -5.55 6.48
CA PHE A 309 -20.30 -5.56 5.09
C PHE A 309 -21.12 -6.81 4.72
N THR A 310 -21.87 -6.72 3.62
CA THR A 310 -22.57 -7.84 2.96
C THR A 310 -21.64 -8.61 2.01
N ALA A 311 -22.06 -9.82 1.59
CA ALA A 311 -21.20 -10.79 0.92
C ALA A 311 -20.55 -10.30 -0.40
N GLY A 312 -21.09 -9.28 -1.07
CA GLY A 312 -20.46 -8.71 -2.28
C GLY A 312 -19.10 -8.04 -2.03
N TYR A 313 -18.83 -7.67 -0.77
CA TYR A 313 -17.52 -7.17 -0.32
C TYR A 313 -16.66 -8.22 0.38
N ASP A 314 -17.11 -9.48 0.51
CA ASP A 314 -16.25 -10.63 0.84
C ASP A 314 -15.44 -11.03 -0.42
N THR A 315 -14.63 -10.10 -0.92
CA THR A 315 -13.91 -10.17 -2.19
C THR A 315 -12.57 -9.44 -2.09
N ASN A 316 -11.88 -9.22 -3.22
CA ASN A 316 -10.70 -8.36 -3.27
C ASN A 316 -11.03 -6.90 -3.61
N SER A 317 -12.33 -6.51 -3.64
CA SER A 317 -12.73 -5.13 -3.87
C SER A 317 -12.17 -4.22 -2.79
N ALA A 318 -11.42 -3.20 -3.17
CA ALA A 318 -10.81 -2.25 -2.26
C ALA A 318 -11.27 -0.81 -2.52
N VAL A 319 -12.36 -0.66 -3.27
CA VAL A 319 -12.94 0.63 -3.62
C VAL A 319 -14.45 0.62 -3.48
N LEU A 320 -15.00 1.80 -3.25
CA LEU A 320 -16.42 2.11 -3.33
C LEU A 320 -16.52 3.35 -4.22
N PHE A 321 -17.03 3.17 -5.43
CA PHE A 321 -17.13 4.24 -6.43
C PHE A 321 -18.57 4.43 -6.87
N PRO A 322 -19.03 5.68 -7.02
CA PRO A 322 -20.42 5.95 -7.38
C PRO A 322 -20.78 5.44 -8.79
N GLU A 323 -19.80 5.25 -9.69
CA GLU A 323 -19.98 4.66 -11.02
C GLU A 323 -20.54 3.24 -11.00
N THR A 324 -20.39 2.51 -9.88
CA THR A 324 -20.82 1.12 -9.79
C THR A 324 -22.31 0.95 -9.51
N VAL A 325 -22.96 2.02 -9.06
CA VAL A 325 -24.36 2.04 -8.62
C VAL A 325 -25.33 1.95 -9.81
N ALA A 326 -26.47 1.29 -9.61
CA ALA A 326 -27.59 1.28 -10.54
C ALA A 326 -28.37 2.60 -10.50
N MET A 327 -28.40 3.27 -11.64
CA MET A 327 -28.94 4.63 -11.79
C MET A 327 -29.51 4.81 -13.20
N ARG A 328 -30.59 5.58 -13.32
CA ARG A 328 -31.25 5.86 -14.61
C ARG A 328 -30.40 6.68 -15.59
N GLU A 329 -29.48 7.51 -15.07
CA GLU A 329 -28.56 8.34 -15.83
C GLU A 329 -27.28 8.60 -15.01
N VAL A 330 -26.19 8.99 -15.67
CA VAL A 330 -24.89 9.22 -15.03
C VAL A 330 -24.82 10.65 -14.48
N PRO A 331 -24.76 10.87 -13.15
CA PRO A 331 -24.59 12.21 -12.58
C PRO A 331 -23.13 12.66 -12.66
N LYS A 332 -22.87 13.90 -12.23
CA LYS A 332 -21.50 14.29 -11.85
C LYS A 332 -21.15 13.60 -10.53
N PHE A 333 -20.12 12.78 -10.54
CA PHE A 333 -19.59 12.17 -9.32
C PHE A 333 -18.81 13.18 -8.48
N THR A 334 -18.99 13.11 -7.16
CA THR A 334 -18.39 14.05 -6.19
C THR A 334 -17.48 13.36 -5.19
N TRP A 335 -17.40 12.03 -5.21
CA TRP A 335 -16.61 11.26 -4.27
C TRP A 335 -16.11 9.97 -4.91
N GLY A 336 -14.97 9.48 -4.43
CA GLY A 336 -14.45 8.15 -4.68
C GLY A 336 -13.78 7.67 -3.41
N ALA A 337 -14.16 6.47 -2.95
CA ALA A 337 -13.71 5.98 -1.65
C ALA A 337 -12.86 4.72 -1.78
N ILE A 338 -11.78 4.66 -0.99
CA ILE A 338 -10.79 3.57 -1.02
C ILE A 338 -10.69 2.95 0.37
N PHE A 339 -10.77 1.62 0.43
CA PHE A 339 -10.69 0.83 1.65
C PHE A 339 -9.22 0.62 2.07
N ALA A 340 -8.65 1.65 2.71
CA ALA A 340 -7.25 1.66 3.11
C ALA A 340 -6.91 0.57 4.14
N ASP A 341 -7.88 0.12 4.95
CA ASP A 341 -7.70 -1.00 5.89
C ASP A 341 -7.46 -2.32 5.18
N ARG A 342 -8.23 -2.58 4.13
CA ARG A 342 -8.11 -3.78 3.31
C ARG A 342 -6.81 -3.77 2.53
N GLU A 343 -6.47 -2.66 1.86
CA GLU A 343 -5.18 -2.57 1.16
C GLU A 343 -4.00 -2.73 2.13
N ALA A 344 -4.05 -2.10 3.30
CA ALA A 344 -3.06 -2.28 4.36
C ALA A 344 -2.95 -3.75 4.83
N ALA A 345 -4.08 -4.41 5.08
CA ALA A 345 -4.09 -5.80 5.54
C ALA A 345 -3.53 -6.76 4.46
N ARG A 346 -3.92 -6.55 3.20
CA ARG A 346 -3.42 -7.29 2.04
C ARG A 346 -1.92 -7.10 1.85
N PHE A 347 -1.46 -5.84 1.86
CA PHE A 347 -0.06 -5.46 1.78
C PHE A 347 0.76 -6.20 2.84
N ARG A 348 0.39 -6.04 4.12
CA ARG A 348 1.09 -6.66 5.23
C ARG A 348 1.18 -8.17 5.07
N ARG A 349 0.07 -8.83 4.74
CA ARG A 349 -0.02 -10.29 4.61
C ARG A 349 0.83 -10.81 3.46
N VAL A 350 0.73 -10.19 2.29
CA VAL A 350 1.42 -10.63 1.07
C VAL A 350 2.90 -10.30 1.10
N VAL A 351 3.28 -9.08 1.52
CA VAL A 351 4.67 -8.64 1.56
C VAL A 351 5.45 -9.38 2.64
N THR A 352 4.85 -9.72 3.79
CA THR A 352 5.49 -10.59 4.78
C THR A 352 5.87 -11.94 4.17
N ALA A 353 4.92 -12.60 3.51
CA ALA A 353 5.19 -13.89 2.87
C ALA A 353 6.17 -13.77 1.69
N ALA A 354 6.12 -12.67 0.93
CA ALA A 354 7.05 -12.41 -0.17
C ALA A 354 8.48 -12.24 0.36
N ALA A 355 8.68 -11.47 1.42
CA ALA A 355 9.97 -11.27 2.07
C ALA A 355 10.54 -12.61 2.60
N GLU A 356 9.71 -13.45 3.22
CA GLU A 356 10.11 -14.80 3.66
C GLU A 356 10.52 -15.69 2.49
N ILE A 357 9.70 -15.77 1.43
CA ILE A 357 9.96 -16.61 0.25
C ILE A 357 11.24 -16.19 -0.48
N THR A 358 11.51 -14.89 -0.51
CA THR A 358 12.65 -14.30 -1.22
C THR A 358 13.88 -14.08 -0.33
N SER A 359 13.78 -14.38 0.97
CA SER A 359 14.82 -14.09 1.96
C SER A 359 15.27 -12.61 1.95
N LEU A 360 14.35 -11.70 1.63
CA LEU A 360 14.61 -10.26 1.62
C LEU A 360 14.77 -9.77 3.06
N ALA A 361 15.90 -9.13 3.34
CA ALA A 361 16.08 -8.41 4.60
C ALA A 361 15.46 -7.01 4.46
N MET A 362 14.53 -6.68 5.35
CA MET A 362 13.73 -5.46 5.25
C MET A 362 14.38 -4.32 6.04
N PRO A 363 14.35 -3.07 5.56
CA PRO A 363 14.64 -1.90 6.40
C PRO A 363 13.77 -1.92 7.67
N PRO A 364 14.25 -1.47 8.84
CA PRO A 364 13.52 -1.61 10.10
C PRO A 364 12.15 -0.93 10.12
N ASP A 365 12.02 0.20 9.43
CA ASP A 365 10.78 0.95 9.26
C ASP A 365 9.81 0.26 8.28
N ALA A 366 10.32 -0.31 7.19
CA ALA A 366 9.53 -1.18 6.31
C ALA A 366 9.02 -2.43 7.05
N ALA A 367 9.87 -3.08 7.88
CA ALA A 367 9.46 -4.20 8.72
C ALA A 367 8.39 -3.80 9.75
N ARG A 368 8.44 -2.56 10.26
CA ARG A 368 7.40 -2.02 11.14
C ARG A 368 6.05 -1.87 10.43
N LEU A 369 6.05 -1.46 9.16
CA LEU A 369 4.83 -1.37 8.35
C LEU A 369 4.09 -2.72 8.34
N LEU A 370 4.82 -3.82 8.15
CA LEU A 370 4.23 -5.17 8.08
C LEU A 370 3.49 -5.64 9.35
N VAL A 371 3.75 -5.00 10.50
CA VAL A 371 3.18 -5.41 11.80
C VAL A 371 2.24 -4.37 12.42
N ASP A 372 2.16 -3.15 11.88
CA ASP A 372 1.34 -2.04 12.43
C ASP A 372 0.23 -1.60 11.45
N GLN A 373 -1.02 -1.95 11.76
CA GLN A 373 -2.14 -1.86 10.81
C GLN A 373 -2.52 -0.41 10.61
N GLN A 374 -2.69 0.32 11.71
CA GLN A 374 -2.99 1.75 11.69
C GLN A 374 -1.90 2.55 10.95
N LEU A 375 -0.62 2.23 11.16
CA LEU A 375 0.46 2.90 10.43
C LEU A 375 0.39 2.61 8.93
N THR A 376 0.08 1.36 8.56
CA THR A 376 -0.07 0.96 7.16
C THR A 376 -1.27 1.65 6.52
N GLU A 377 -2.42 1.69 7.19
CA GLU A 377 -3.60 2.46 6.75
C GLU A 377 -3.23 3.91 6.46
N GLN A 378 -2.60 4.61 7.41
CA GLN A 378 -2.19 6.00 7.23
C GLN A 378 -1.21 6.19 6.07
N THR A 379 -0.36 5.19 5.82
CA THR A 379 0.58 5.17 4.69
C THR A 379 -0.18 5.04 3.36
N PHE A 380 -1.14 4.12 3.26
CA PHE A 380 -2.00 3.99 2.08
C PHE A 380 -2.86 5.23 1.87
N VAL A 381 -3.42 5.82 2.93
CA VAL A 381 -4.19 7.05 2.80
C VAL A 381 -3.39 8.18 2.16
N MET A 382 -2.12 8.34 2.56
CA MET A 382 -1.21 9.31 1.96
C MET A 382 -0.85 8.95 0.51
N TRP A 383 -0.57 7.68 0.22
CA TRP A 383 -0.29 7.22 -1.14
C TRP A 383 -1.46 7.54 -2.06
N ASP A 384 -2.65 7.05 -1.74
CA ASP A 384 -3.86 7.20 -2.55
C ASP A 384 -4.26 8.67 -2.73
N LEU A 385 -4.08 9.51 -1.70
CA LEU A 385 -4.31 10.96 -1.80
C LEU A 385 -3.52 11.58 -2.96
N ILE A 386 -2.23 11.23 -3.06
CA ILE A 386 -1.32 11.77 -4.07
C ILE A 386 -1.52 11.08 -5.42
N HIS A 387 -1.72 9.76 -5.42
CA HIS A 387 -1.96 8.95 -6.61
C HIS A 387 -3.22 9.40 -7.34
N ASP A 388 -4.38 9.40 -6.68
CA ASP A 388 -5.67 9.70 -7.31
C ASP A 388 -5.72 11.13 -7.85
N ARG A 389 -5.08 12.06 -7.12
CA ARG A 389 -4.93 13.45 -7.58
C ARG A 389 -4.19 13.48 -8.92
N THR A 390 -3.18 12.63 -9.09
CA THR A 390 -2.29 12.63 -10.27
C THR A 390 -3.01 12.23 -11.55
N HIS A 391 -4.09 11.45 -11.49
CA HIS A 391 -4.92 11.16 -12.68
C HIS A 391 -5.51 12.42 -13.32
N MET A 392 -5.69 13.49 -12.55
CA MET A 392 -6.29 14.74 -13.02
C MET A 392 -5.27 15.87 -13.26
N HIS A 393 -3.96 15.58 -13.17
CA HIS A 393 -2.90 16.59 -13.24
C HIS A 393 -1.72 16.15 -14.13
N GLY A 394 -1.01 17.14 -14.69
CA GLY A 394 0.18 16.96 -15.52
C GLY A 394 -0.10 17.04 -17.02
N ASP A 395 0.91 16.74 -17.84
CA ASP A 395 0.74 16.62 -19.29
C ASP A 395 0.05 15.29 -19.60
N LEU A 396 -1.25 15.37 -19.90
CA LEU A 396 -2.09 14.20 -20.06
C LEU A 396 -2.20 13.80 -21.55
N PRO A 397 -1.83 12.56 -21.95
CA PRO A 397 -2.43 11.90 -23.10
C PRO A 397 -3.86 11.45 -22.78
N PHE A 398 -4.18 11.30 -21.48
CA PHE A 398 -5.49 10.98 -20.93
C PHE A 398 -6.34 12.25 -20.84
N ASP A 399 -6.86 12.65 -21.99
CA ASP A 399 -7.94 13.63 -22.06
C ASP A 399 -9.13 13.20 -21.16
N PRO A 400 -9.77 14.10 -20.40
CA PRO A 400 -11.10 13.89 -19.84
C PRO A 400 -12.14 13.33 -20.84
N PHE A 401 -11.95 13.52 -22.15
CA PHE A 401 -12.74 12.92 -23.23
C PHE A 401 -12.26 11.51 -23.67
N MET A 402 -11.08 11.06 -23.25
CA MET A 402 -10.45 9.77 -23.61
C MET A 402 -10.71 8.63 -22.62
N ILE A 403 -11.17 8.89 -21.38
CA ILE A 403 -11.51 7.86 -20.36
C ILE A 403 -12.53 6.83 -20.89
N LYS A 404 -13.34 7.20 -21.90
CA LYS A 404 -14.32 6.32 -22.55
C LYS A 404 -13.80 5.59 -23.79
N GLN A 405 -12.52 5.76 -24.16
CA GLN A 405 -11.96 5.17 -25.36
C GLN A 405 -11.21 3.88 -25.05
N ARG A 406 -11.50 2.84 -25.85
CA ARG A 406 -10.78 1.56 -25.81
C ARG A 406 -9.34 1.76 -26.28
N MET A 407 -8.37 1.43 -25.42
CA MET A 407 -6.94 1.49 -25.72
C MET A 407 -6.24 0.15 -25.43
N PRO A 408 -5.04 -0.10 -26.00
CA PRO A 408 -4.19 -1.21 -25.57
C PRO A 408 -3.90 -1.19 -24.07
N TYR A 409 -3.92 -2.35 -23.40
CA TYR A 409 -3.90 -2.37 -21.93
C TYR A 409 -2.59 -1.86 -21.30
N PHE A 410 -1.48 -1.92 -22.05
CA PHE A 410 -0.20 -1.38 -21.61
C PHE A 410 -0.21 0.15 -21.43
N LEU A 411 -1.16 0.88 -22.03
CA LEU A 411 -1.31 2.32 -21.76
C LEU A 411 -1.96 2.57 -20.39
N TYR A 412 -2.95 1.74 -20.01
CA TYR A 412 -3.48 1.79 -18.64
C TYR A 412 -2.37 1.44 -17.64
N SER A 413 -1.51 0.46 -17.95
CA SER A 413 -0.35 0.14 -17.10
C SER A 413 0.59 1.32 -16.89
N LEU A 414 0.88 2.06 -17.96
CA LEU A 414 1.77 3.21 -17.88
C LEU A 414 1.11 4.38 -17.14
N GLU A 415 -0.20 4.57 -17.24
CA GLU A 415 -0.92 5.59 -16.50
C GLU A 415 -0.92 5.30 -14.99
N GLU A 416 -1.31 4.10 -14.59
CA GLU A 416 -1.30 3.68 -13.18
C GLU A 416 0.11 3.75 -12.58
N LEU A 417 1.11 3.28 -13.35
CA LEU A 417 2.50 3.37 -12.93
C LEU A 417 2.98 4.83 -12.87
N ARG A 418 2.57 5.72 -13.79
CA ARG A 418 2.90 7.15 -13.73
C ARG A 418 2.37 7.79 -12.44
N CYS A 419 1.12 7.49 -12.08
CA CYS A 419 0.51 8.01 -10.85
C CYS A 419 1.26 7.52 -9.61
N ASP A 420 1.63 6.24 -9.55
CA ASP A 420 2.44 5.71 -8.44
C ASP A 420 3.85 6.28 -8.39
N LEU A 421 4.53 6.41 -9.52
CA LEU A 421 5.88 6.97 -9.56
C LEU A 421 5.88 8.47 -9.25
N THR A 422 4.78 9.17 -9.53
CA THR A 422 4.54 10.53 -9.06
C THR A 422 4.36 10.54 -7.54
N ALA A 423 3.50 9.69 -6.99
CA ALA A 423 3.32 9.57 -5.54
C ALA A 423 4.63 9.21 -4.82
N PHE A 424 5.44 8.35 -5.42
CA PHE A 424 6.79 8.03 -4.96
C PHE A 424 7.70 9.26 -4.95
N ARG A 425 7.73 10.03 -6.05
CA ARG A 425 8.54 11.26 -6.15
C ARG A 425 8.15 12.29 -5.10
N GLU A 426 6.85 12.57 -4.97
CA GLU A 426 6.38 13.53 -3.97
C GLU A 426 6.69 13.03 -2.56
N SER A 427 6.63 11.72 -2.31
CA SER A 427 7.03 11.11 -1.04
C SER A 427 8.53 11.22 -0.76
N VAL A 428 9.40 11.22 -1.77
CA VAL A 428 10.84 11.53 -1.59
C VAL A 428 11.01 12.99 -1.17
N ALA A 429 10.28 13.93 -1.79
CA ALA A 429 10.34 15.34 -1.42
C ALA A 429 9.80 15.60 0.00
N LEU A 430 8.69 14.95 0.37
CA LEU A 430 8.10 15.05 1.70
C LEU A 430 8.95 14.40 2.79
N GLU A 431 9.67 13.32 2.48
CA GLU A 431 10.66 12.74 3.40
C GLU A 431 11.73 13.78 3.75
N GLN A 432 12.26 14.51 2.76
CA GLN A 432 13.25 15.57 2.98
C GLN A 432 12.69 16.74 3.80
N GLN A 433 11.38 16.96 3.76
CA GLN A 433 10.67 17.95 4.57
C GLN A 433 10.33 17.43 5.99
N GLY A 434 10.64 16.16 6.29
CA GLY A 434 10.42 15.55 7.60
C GLY A 434 9.03 14.97 7.82
N VAL A 435 8.24 14.73 6.77
CA VAL A 435 6.94 14.05 6.88
C VAL A 435 7.16 12.56 7.24
N PRO A 436 6.72 12.09 8.42
CA PRO A 436 7.10 10.76 8.92
C PRO A 436 6.66 9.59 8.04
N HIS A 437 5.51 9.69 7.38
CA HIS A 437 4.92 8.61 6.56
C HIS A 437 5.51 8.54 5.15
N ALA A 438 6.21 9.58 4.69
CA ALA A 438 6.59 9.71 3.29
C ALA A 438 7.56 8.60 2.84
N ARG A 439 8.55 8.24 3.68
CA ARG A 439 9.43 7.10 3.41
C ARG A 439 8.67 5.77 3.39
N LEU A 440 7.62 5.63 4.20
CA LEU A 440 6.78 4.43 4.23
C LEU A 440 5.96 4.29 2.95
N VAL A 441 5.49 5.39 2.37
CA VAL A 441 4.79 5.39 1.07
C VAL A 441 5.70 4.87 -0.04
N GLN A 442 6.98 5.28 -0.05
CA GLN A 442 7.97 4.75 -1.00
C GLN A 442 8.08 3.23 -0.92
N TYR A 443 8.17 2.67 0.31
CA TYR A 443 8.19 1.22 0.51
C TYR A 443 6.89 0.55 0.11
N ALA A 444 5.74 1.14 0.44
CA ALA A 444 4.43 0.59 0.09
C ALA A 444 4.28 0.43 -1.43
N ILE A 445 4.56 1.50 -2.18
CA ILE A 445 4.57 1.51 -3.64
C ILE A 445 5.50 0.44 -4.19
N LEU A 446 6.77 0.44 -3.73
CA LEU A 446 7.77 -0.49 -4.22
C LEU A 446 7.31 -1.95 -4.01
N PHE A 447 6.94 -2.32 -2.78
CA PHE A 447 6.64 -3.70 -2.45
C PHE A 447 5.36 -4.22 -3.09
N ASP A 448 4.30 -3.41 -3.19
CA ASP A 448 3.11 -3.85 -3.92
C ASP A 448 3.36 -4.02 -5.40
N ARG A 449 4.04 -3.05 -6.03
CA ARG A 449 4.38 -3.12 -7.45
C ARG A 449 5.32 -4.30 -7.75
N ILE A 450 6.25 -4.67 -6.88
CA ILE A 450 7.16 -5.79 -7.17
C ILE A 450 6.69 -7.16 -6.65
N PHE A 451 5.84 -7.23 -5.63
CA PHE A 451 5.42 -8.52 -5.04
C PHE A 451 3.96 -8.88 -5.24
N ARG A 452 3.03 -7.93 -5.12
CA ARG A 452 1.60 -8.25 -5.09
C ARG A 452 0.95 -8.09 -6.46
N PHE A 453 1.08 -6.93 -7.09
CA PHE A 453 0.38 -6.62 -8.34
C PHE A 453 0.74 -7.55 -9.51
N PRO A 454 2.01 -7.92 -9.75
CA PRO A 454 2.39 -8.79 -10.87
C PRO A 454 1.70 -10.16 -10.86
N ILE A 455 1.29 -10.65 -9.69
CA ILE A 455 0.83 -12.03 -9.50
C ILE A 455 -0.58 -12.11 -8.92
N THR A 456 -1.27 -10.98 -8.74
CA THR A 456 -2.65 -10.96 -8.25
C THR A 456 -3.63 -10.91 -9.44
N GLY A 457 -4.69 -11.71 -9.37
CA GLY A 457 -5.75 -11.73 -10.38
C GLY A 457 -5.39 -12.51 -11.65
N SER A 458 -6.24 -12.36 -12.68
CA SER A 458 -6.04 -12.94 -14.01
C SER A 458 -4.83 -12.32 -14.71
N ARG A 459 -4.24 -13.04 -15.68
CA ARG A 459 -3.23 -12.48 -16.60
C ARG A 459 -3.82 -11.85 -17.87
N VAL A 460 -5.15 -11.94 -18.04
CA VAL A 460 -5.85 -11.34 -19.18
C VAL A 460 -5.91 -9.82 -19.01
N ARG A 461 -5.07 -9.11 -19.77
CA ARG A 461 -4.99 -7.64 -19.86
C ARG A 461 -4.82 -6.98 -18.50
N ASN A 462 -4.08 -7.64 -17.61
CA ASN A 462 -3.81 -7.16 -16.25
C ASN A 462 -2.82 -6.01 -16.29
N TYR A 463 -3.35 -4.79 -16.27
CA TYR A 463 -2.54 -3.59 -16.43
C TYR A 463 -1.68 -3.29 -15.20
N ASP A 464 -2.20 -3.48 -13.99
CA ASP A 464 -1.42 -3.30 -12.76
C ASP A 464 -0.25 -4.26 -12.67
N GLY A 465 -0.50 -5.52 -13.04
CA GLY A 465 0.52 -6.54 -13.05
C GLY A 465 1.63 -6.25 -14.07
N LEU A 466 1.32 -5.64 -15.21
CA LEU A 466 2.33 -5.19 -16.17
C LEU A 466 3.16 -4.02 -15.63
N GLY A 467 2.54 -3.01 -15.02
CA GLY A 467 3.27 -1.89 -14.40
C GLY A 467 4.26 -2.35 -13.33
N GLY A 468 3.86 -3.32 -12.50
CA GLY A 468 4.74 -3.93 -11.50
C GLY A 468 5.92 -4.70 -12.08
N GLN A 469 5.70 -5.50 -13.14
CA GLN A 469 6.78 -6.18 -13.86
C GLN A 469 7.78 -5.20 -14.46
N LEU A 470 7.28 -4.09 -15.02
CA LEU A 470 8.12 -3.06 -15.62
C LEU A 470 9.04 -2.44 -14.57
N LEU A 471 8.51 -2.07 -13.40
CA LEU A 471 9.32 -1.53 -12.30
C LEU A 471 10.37 -2.53 -11.80
N PHE A 472 9.98 -3.79 -11.58
CA PHE A 472 10.92 -4.82 -11.13
C PHE A 472 12.07 -5.04 -12.13
N ALA A 473 11.73 -5.21 -13.41
CA ALA A 473 12.73 -5.43 -14.45
C ALA A 473 13.63 -4.20 -14.64
N TRP A 474 13.08 -3.00 -14.51
CA TRP A 474 13.82 -1.75 -14.54
C TRP A 474 14.88 -1.70 -13.43
N LEU A 475 14.48 -1.94 -12.18
CA LEU A 475 15.40 -1.94 -11.03
C LEU A 475 16.47 -3.04 -11.14
N HIS A 476 16.10 -4.20 -11.69
CA HIS A 476 17.05 -5.29 -11.94
C HIS A 476 18.08 -4.93 -13.02
N GLN A 477 17.65 -4.36 -14.15
CA GLN A 477 18.54 -3.98 -15.25
C GLN A 477 19.48 -2.82 -14.92
N HIS A 478 19.20 -2.06 -13.85
CA HIS A 478 20.02 -0.96 -13.36
C HIS A 478 20.83 -1.31 -12.10
N ASP A 479 21.00 -2.61 -11.82
CA ASP A 479 21.79 -3.12 -10.69
C ASP A 479 21.33 -2.58 -9.33
N VAL A 480 20.02 -2.40 -9.12
CA VAL A 480 19.43 -2.01 -7.82
C VAL A 480 18.74 -3.18 -7.15
N LEU A 481 18.18 -4.10 -7.92
CA LEU A 481 17.55 -5.31 -7.42
C LEU A 481 18.32 -6.52 -7.93
N HIS A 482 18.70 -7.43 -7.02
CA HIS A 482 19.49 -8.61 -7.35
C HIS A 482 18.81 -9.89 -6.89
N TRP A 483 18.85 -10.92 -7.73
CA TRP A 483 18.45 -12.29 -7.38
C TRP A 483 19.66 -13.21 -7.50
N THR A 484 20.28 -13.52 -6.37
CA THR A 484 21.52 -14.31 -6.30
C THR A 484 21.40 -15.34 -5.19
N ASP A 485 21.82 -16.58 -5.45
CA ASP A 485 21.79 -17.67 -4.46
C ASP A 485 20.43 -17.88 -3.77
N ASN A 486 19.34 -17.71 -4.54
CA ASN A 486 17.94 -17.76 -4.07
C ASN A 486 17.56 -16.69 -3.04
N ARG A 487 18.27 -15.56 -3.04
CA ARG A 487 18.00 -14.41 -2.19
C ARG A 487 17.78 -13.17 -3.04
N LEU A 488 16.76 -12.40 -2.66
CA LEU A 488 16.53 -11.05 -3.15
C LEU A 488 17.30 -10.06 -2.28
N SER A 489 18.11 -9.21 -2.90
CA SER A 489 18.74 -8.04 -2.25
C SER A 489 18.44 -6.77 -3.03
N ILE A 490 18.38 -5.64 -2.31
CA ILE A 490 18.03 -4.33 -2.87
C ILE A 490 19.05 -3.30 -2.37
N GLU A 491 19.61 -2.52 -3.29
CA GLU A 491 20.46 -1.36 -3.00
C GLU A 491 19.59 -0.16 -2.58
N TRP A 492 19.20 -0.12 -1.29
CA TRP A 492 18.17 0.78 -0.76
C TRP A 492 18.41 2.27 -1.00
N ASP A 493 19.67 2.69 -1.00
CA ASP A 493 20.12 4.06 -1.27
C ASP A 493 19.96 4.45 -2.76
N ARG A 494 19.98 3.47 -3.66
CA ARG A 494 19.87 3.68 -5.12
C ARG A 494 18.44 3.52 -5.65
N VAL A 495 17.51 2.99 -4.86
CA VAL A 495 16.10 2.79 -5.27
C VAL A 495 15.49 4.10 -5.75
N ALA A 496 15.56 5.16 -4.95
CA ALA A 496 14.85 6.40 -5.25
C ALA A 496 15.27 6.99 -6.61
N GLU A 497 16.58 7.04 -6.89
CA GLU A 497 17.09 7.57 -8.15
C GLU A 497 16.53 6.81 -9.37
N GLN A 498 16.56 5.47 -9.33
CA GLN A 498 16.13 4.65 -10.47
C GLN A 498 14.62 4.62 -10.65
N VAL A 499 13.85 4.66 -9.56
CA VAL A 499 12.39 4.80 -9.61
C VAL A 499 12.00 6.14 -10.25
N LEU A 500 12.69 7.23 -9.88
CA LEU A 500 12.48 8.54 -10.48
C LEU A 500 12.90 8.59 -11.96
N ASP A 501 13.91 7.83 -12.36
CA ASP A 501 14.31 7.76 -13.76
C ASP A 501 13.26 7.10 -14.65
N LEU A 502 12.69 5.98 -14.21
CA LEU A 502 11.57 5.36 -14.91
C LEU A 502 10.37 6.32 -14.99
N GLY A 503 10.08 7.03 -13.89
CA GLY A 503 9.05 8.06 -13.85
C GLY A 503 9.25 9.12 -14.93
N ARG A 504 10.46 9.67 -15.05
CA ARG A 504 10.81 10.67 -16.09
C ARG A 504 10.62 10.15 -17.51
N GLN A 505 10.92 8.88 -17.78
CA GLN A 505 10.71 8.30 -19.12
C GLN A 505 9.24 8.19 -19.48
N ILE A 506 8.40 7.82 -18.52
CA ILE A 506 6.95 7.76 -18.71
C ILE A 506 6.40 9.18 -18.86
N GLU A 507 6.88 10.15 -18.07
CA GLU A 507 6.49 11.55 -18.21
C GLU A 507 6.91 12.14 -19.56
N ASP A 508 8.11 11.86 -20.09
CA ASP A 508 8.52 12.30 -21.43
C ASP A 508 7.63 11.66 -22.52
N LEU A 509 7.26 10.39 -22.38
CA LEU A 509 6.31 9.73 -23.28
C LEU A 509 4.99 10.51 -23.33
N TYR A 510 4.49 10.93 -22.16
CA TYR A 510 3.23 11.64 -21.95
C TYR A 510 3.30 13.10 -22.43
N TRP A 511 4.36 13.83 -22.10
CA TRP A 511 4.62 15.19 -22.59
C TRP A 511 4.64 15.25 -24.12
N ARG A 512 5.31 14.30 -24.77
CA ARG A 512 5.35 14.18 -26.24
C ARG A 512 4.01 13.76 -26.86
N SER A 513 2.97 13.50 -26.08
CA SER A 513 1.65 13.15 -26.65
C SER A 513 0.93 14.35 -27.27
N ILE A 514 1.27 15.57 -26.85
CA ILE A 514 0.59 16.82 -27.27
C ILE A 514 0.63 17.02 -28.79
N ASP A 515 1.75 16.68 -29.44
CA ASP A 515 1.97 16.82 -30.88
C ASP A 515 2.13 15.48 -31.61
N ARG A 516 1.97 14.35 -30.90
CA ARG A 516 2.11 13.00 -31.48
C ARG A 516 0.75 12.39 -31.82
N PRO A 517 0.53 11.96 -33.08
CA PRO A 517 -0.69 11.24 -33.45
C PRO A 517 -0.92 10.00 -32.58
N LYS A 518 -2.20 9.73 -32.26
CA LYS A 518 -2.64 8.65 -31.36
C LYS A 518 -1.96 7.30 -31.59
N VAL A 519 -1.97 6.79 -32.82
CA VAL A 519 -1.37 5.48 -33.15
C VAL A 519 0.16 5.51 -32.98
N ASN A 520 0.80 6.61 -33.36
CA ASN A 520 2.24 6.79 -33.15
C ASN A 520 2.58 6.85 -31.66
N HIS A 521 1.70 7.42 -30.84
CA HIS A 521 1.84 7.41 -29.38
C HIS A 521 1.71 6.00 -28.81
N TRP A 522 0.75 5.20 -29.28
CA TRP A 522 0.61 3.80 -28.88
C TRP A 522 1.84 2.96 -29.24
N LEU A 523 2.41 3.16 -30.43
CA LEU A 523 3.65 2.51 -30.85
C LEU A 523 4.85 2.92 -29.98
N ALA A 524 4.93 4.19 -29.58
CA ALA A 524 6.00 4.66 -28.70
C ALA A 524 5.85 4.11 -27.27
N ALA A 525 4.62 4.06 -26.75
CA ALA A 525 4.32 3.45 -25.46
C ALA A 525 4.69 1.96 -25.45
N TYR A 526 4.33 1.23 -26.51
CA TYR A 526 4.72 -0.17 -26.66
C TYR A 526 6.24 -0.35 -26.66
N ARG A 527 6.98 0.49 -27.41
CA ARG A 527 8.45 0.46 -27.43
C ARG A 527 9.08 0.74 -26.06
N LEU A 528 8.50 1.65 -25.26
CA LEU A 528 8.99 1.93 -23.91
C LEU A 528 8.86 0.66 -23.04
N VAL A 529 7.69 0.01 -23.06
CA VAL A 529 7.48 -1.21 -22.28
C VAL A 529 8.37 -2.35 -22.79
N SER A 530 8.42 -2.55 -24.12
CA SER A 530 9.17 -3.66 -24.73
C SER A 530 10.69 -3.48 -24.71
N ALA A 531 11.19 -2.27 -24.43
CA ALA A 531 12.61 -2.04 -24.21
C ALA A 531 13.10 -2.67 -22.89
N THR A 532 12.19 -2.85 -21.92
CA THR A 532 12.50 -3.42 -20.61
C THR A 532 11.97 -4.86 -20.47
N LEU A 533 10.78 -5.13 -21.02
CA LEU A 533 10.10 -6.42 -20.91
C LEU A 533 10.02 -7.13 -22.25
N GLU A 534 10.37 -8.41 -22.29
CA GLU A 534 10.21 -9.25 -23.48
C GLU A 534 8.71 -9.47 -23.79
N PRO A 535 8.22 -9.09 -24.98
CA PRO A 535 6.87 -9.40 -25.39
C PRO A 535 6.65 -10.91 -25.59
N HIS A 536 5.38 -11.32 -25.57
CA HIS A 536 5.01 -12.68 -25.92
C HIS A 536 5.51 -13.04 -27.33
N PRO A 537 6.11 -14.23 -27.57
CA PRO A 537 6.70 -14.59 -28.88
C PRO A 537 5.72 -14.55 -30.06
N ALA A 538 4.43 -14.73 -29.80
CA ALA A 538 3.37 -14.65 -30.80
C ALA A 538 2.82 -13.23 -31.02
N SER A 539 3.38 -12.20 -30.37
CA SER A 539 2.89 -10.85 -30.45
C SER A 539 2.93 -10.30 -31.89
N VAL A 540 1.81 -9.72 -32.30
CA VAL A 540 1.71 -8.95 -33.55
C VAL A 540 2.32 -7.56 -33.36
N TRP A 541 2.15 -6.96 -32.19
CA TRP A 541 2.70 -5.64 -31.83
C TRP A 541 4.24 -5.63 -31.81
N ALA A 542 4.87 -6.72 -31.39
CA ALA A 542 6.33 -6.88 -31.37
C ALA A 542 6.97 -6.82 -32.77
N ARG A 543 6.18 -7.06 -33.83
CA ARG A 543 6.62 -6.91 -35.24
C ARG A 543 6.65 -5.45 -35.69
N GLY A 544 6.21 -4.51 -34.84
CA GLY A 544 6.15 -3.10 -35.15
C GLY A 544 5.06 -2.73 -36.16
N ALA A 545 5.25 -1.60 -36.84
CA ALA A 545 4.30 -1.06 -37.81
C ALA A 545 3.92 -2.06 -38.91
N ASP A 546 4.87 -2.87 -39.36
CA ASP A 546 4.69 -3.84 -40.44
C ASP A 546 3.74 -4.99 -40.07
N GLY A 547 3.56 -5.27 -38.77
CA GLY A 547 2.65 -6.30 -38.28
C GLY A 547 1.22 -5.81 -38.07
N LEU A 548 0.99 -4.49 -38.05
CA LEU A 548 -0.27 -3.89 -37.62
C LEU A 548 -1.07 -3.34 -38.79
N ALA A 549 -2.40 -3.48 -38.73
CA ALA A 549 -3.31 -2.91 -39.72
C ALA A 549 -3.50 -1.39 -39.46
N LEU A 550 -2.49 -0.59 -39.79
CA LEU A 550 -2.44 0.85 -39.50
C LEU A 550 -3.45 1.69 -40.29
N ASP A 551 -3.92 1.19 -41.45
CA ASP A 551 -4.94 1.84 -42.28
C ASP A 551 -6.38 1.56 -41.78
N GLY A 552 -6.53 0.72 -40.75
CA GLY A 552 -7.81 0.34 -40.16
C GLY A 552 -8.24 1.20 -38.96
N PRO A 553 -9.45 0.99 -38.44
CA PRO A 553 -9.90 1.69 -37.23
C PRO A 553 -9.06 1.28 -36.00
N PRO A 554 -8.81 2.19 -35.02
CA PRO A 554 -7.99 1.90 -33.84
C PRO A 554 -8.44 0.67 -33.03
N LYS A 555 -9.73 0.29 -33.12
CA LYS A 555 -10.25 -0.93 -32.51
C LYS A 555 -9.47 -2.19 -32.96
N GLY A 556 -9.10 -2.28 -34.23
CA GLY A 556 -8.32 -3.42 -34.74
C GLY A 556 -6.95 -3.53 -34.07
N LEU A 557 -6.31 -2.40 -33.75
CA LEU A 557 -5.04 -2.36 -33.02
C LEU A 557 -5.22 -2.85 -31.58
N THR A 558 -6.31 -2.46 -30.90
CA THR A 558 -6.64 -2.95 -29.55
C THR A 558 -6.96 -4.44 -29.52
N ASP A 559 -7.57 -4.96 -30.59
CA ASP A 559 -7.90 -6.39 -30.73
C ASP A 559 -6.67 -7.24 -31.04
N ALA A 560 -5.63 -6.65 -31.65
CA ALA A 560 -4.36 -7.32 -31.95
C ALA A 560 -3.45 -7.53 -30.73
N VAL A 561 -3.75 -6.88 -29.60
CA VAL A 561 -3.02 -7.09 -28.33
C VAL A 561 -3.44 -8.42 -27.73
N LEU A 562 -2.48 -9.27 -27.39
CA LEU A 562 -2.76 -10.56 -26.76
C LEU A 562 -3.38 -10.37 -25.36
N PRO A 563 -4.11 -11.38 -24.85
CA PRO A 563 -4.56 -11.39 -23.47
C PRO A 563 -3.40 -11.18 -22.49
N ASP A 564 -2.27 -11.86 -22.67
CA ASP A 564 -1.03 -11.66 -21.90
C ASP A 564 0.09 -11.29 -22.89
N GLU A 565 0.16 -10.00 -23.22
CA GLU A 565 1.11 -9.46 -24.20
C GLU A 565 2.55 -9.47 -23.68
N PHE A 566 2.72 -9.40 -22.36
CA PHE A 566 3.99 -9.40 -21.64
C PHE A 566 3.94 -10.45 -20.52
N PRO A 567 4.27 -11.71 -20.83
CA PRO A 567 4.15 -12.83 -19.90
C PRO A 567 5.13 -12.71 -18.73
N LEU A 568 4.83 -13.43 -17.65
CA LEU A 568 5.66 -13.44 -16.45
C LEU A 568 7.10 -13.92 -16.74
N SER A 569 8.08 -13.26 -16.12
CA SER A 569 9.45 -13.76 -16.07
C SER A 569 9.54 -15.06 -15.25
N MET A 570 10.63 -15.83 -15.41
CA MET A 570 10.85 -17.06 -14.62
C MET A 570 10.79 -16.81 -13.11
N PHE A 571 11.27 -15.65 -12.65
CA PHE A 571 11.17 -15.23 -11.25
C PHE A 571 9.70 -15.13 -10.83
N TYR A 572 8.89 -14.41 -11.60
CA TYR A 572 7.47 -14.22 -11.28
C TYR A 572 6.63 -15.48 -11.41
N GLU A 573 6.94 -16.37 -12.37
CA GLU A 573 6.27 -17.67 -12.43
C GLU A 573 6.51 -18.49 -11.15
N ALA A 574 7.75 -18.50 -10.65
CA ALA A 574 8.09 -19.21 -9.41
C ALA A 574 7.46 -18.54 -8.18
N LEU A 575 7.53 -17.22 -8.09
CA LEU A 575 6.96 -16.45 -6.99
C LEU A 575 5.44 -16.58 -6.94
N SER A 576 4.75 -16.48 -8.09
CA SER A 576 3.30 -16.64 -8.21
C SER A 576 2.83 -17.98 -7.64
N ARG A 577 3.49 -19.09 -8.01
CA ARG A 577 3.17 -20.42 -7.49
C ARG A 577 3.29 -20.51 -5.96
N LYS A 578 4.32 -19.87 -5.39
CA LYS A 578 4.55 -19.89 -3.93
C LYS A 578 3.61 -18.97 -3.16
N LEU A 579 3.26 -17.80 -3.72
CA LEU A 579 2.40 -16.81 -3.06
C LEU A 579 0.91 -17.02 -3.30
N ALA A 580 0.50 -17.83 -4.29
CA ALA A 580 -0.90 -18.06 -4.62
C ALA A 580 -1.79 -18.42 -3.41
N PRO A 581 -1.38 -19.31 -2.47
CA PRO A 581 -2.20 -19.61 -1.28
C PRO A 581 -2.36 -18.39 -0.35
N VAL A 582 -1.33 -17.55 -0.24
CA VAL A 582 -1.36 -16.35 0.59
C VAL A 582 -2.28 -15.30 -0.02
N ILE A 583 -2.16 -15.04 -1.33
CA ILE A 583 -3.05 -14.12 -2.06
C ILE A 583 -4.50 -14.58 -1.99
N ALA A 584 -4.76 -15.88 -2.18
CA ALA A 584 -6.11 -16.43 -2.03
C ALA A 584 -6.68 -16.21 -0.62
N SER A 585 -5.83 -16.28 0.42
CA SER A 585 -6.23 -16.04 1.81
C SER A 585 -6.59 -14.58 2.14
N THR A 586 -6.32 -13.62 1.24
CA THR A 586 -6.65 -12.21 1.48
C THR A 586 -8.05 -11.82 1.03
N LYS A 587 -8.83 -12.73 0.44
CA LYS A 587 -10.21 -12.45 0.05
C LYS A 587 -11.02 -12.06 1.30
N GLY A 588 -11.71 -10.92 1.24
CA GLY A 588 -12.54 -10.41 2.33
C GLY A 588 -11.78 -9.86 3.54
N ILE A 589 -10.45 -9.83 3.51
CA ILE A 589 -9.63 -9.34 4.63
C ILE A 589 -9.93 -7.87 4.93
N THR A 590 -9.91 -7.54 6.22
CA THR A 590 -10.00 -6.17 6.75
C THR A 590 -8.92 -5.96 7.80
N GLY A 591 -8.70 -4.69 8.16
CA GLY A 591 -7.70 -4.27 9.15
C GLY A 591 -7.96 -4.71 10.58
#